data_AF-A0A3R9ZEJ0-F1
#
_entry.id   AF-A0A3R9ZEJ0-F1
#
_cell.length_a   1.000
_cell.length_b   1.000
_cell.length_c   1.000
_cell.angle_alpha   90.00
_cell.angle_beta   90.00
_cell.angle_gamma   90.00
#
_symmetry.space_group_name_H-M   'P 1'
#
loop_
_entity.id
_entity.type
_entity.pdbx_description
1 polymer ?
#
loop_
_entity_poly.entity_id
_entity_poly.type
_entity_poly.pdbx_seq_one_letter_code
_entity_poly.pdbx_strand_id
1 'polypeptide(L)'
;MIKFNNIEDWFNKIQPEIKKSKSVDIDLDYFLKRNKDPLCFVKKGIVMLNELVVLCKKKGIIEYYMPSIIIPLKCIKASNIAVFNSNNFDLVNEIESMSPGDICLINRDENKYYVMLEEYKYPLKIELPIKLNKNCKIYYHCFRNEEELKHNWEFYRYISIKHYTDRLIN
;
A
#
# COMPACT_ATOMS: atom_id res chain seq x y z
N MET A 1 -15.38 -11.46 14.48
CA MET A 1 -14.36 -10.55 13.91
C MET A 1 -13.06 -10.75 14.68
N ILE A 2 -11.99 -11.19 14.01
CA ILE A 2 -10.69 -11.45 14.67
C ILE A 2 -10.08 -10.10 15.03
N LYS A 3 -9.77 -9.89 16.32
CA LYS A 3 -9.07 -8.68 16.80
C LYS A 3 -7.56 -8.90 16.80
N PHE A 4 -6.80 -7.88 16.43
CA PHE A 4 -5.34 -7.83 16.48
C PHE A 4 -4.92 -6.60 17.28
N ASN A 5 -3.94 -6.71 18.16
CA ASN A 5 -3.50 -5.55 18.95
C ASN A 5 -2.28 -4.85 18.31
N ASN A 6 -1.53 -5.56 17.47
CA ASN A 6 -0.35 -5.07 16.78
C ASN A 6 -0.09 -5.91 15.51
N ILE A 7 0.91 -5.51 14.72
CA ILE A 7 1.24 -6.17 13.46
C ILE A 7 1.80 -7.59 13.65
N GLU A 8 2.45 -7.88 14.77
CA GLU A 8 2.98 -9.21 15.09
C GLU A 8 1.85 -10.21 15.37
N ASP A 9 0.82 -9.79 16.10
CA ASP A 9 -0.39 -10.58 16.34
C ASP A 9 -1.08 -10.94 15.03
N TRP A 10 -1.21 -9.97 14.12
CA TRP A 10 -1.76 -10.19 12.79
C TRP A 10 -0.91 -11.18 12.01
N PHE A 11 0.39 -10.90 11.88
CA PHE A 11 1.34 -11.74 11.16
C PHE A 11 1.31 -13.22 11.62
N ASN A 12 1.33 -13.44 12.93
CA ASN A 12 1.34 -14.80 13.48
C ASN A 12 0.02 -15.55 13.19
N LYS A 13 -1.11 -14.84 13.14
CA LYS A 13 -2.41 -15.43 12.83
C LYS A 13 -2.58 -15.75 11.35
N ILE A 14 -2.09 -14.90 10.45
CA ILE A 14 -2.16 -15.14 8.99
C ILE A 14 -1.09 -16.12 8.50
N GLN A 15 -0.09 -16.46 9.32
CA GLN A 15 1.02 -17.34 8.93
C GLN A 15 0.59 -18.68 8.28
N PRO A 16 -0.46 -19.38 8.75
CA PRO A 16 -0.96 -20.59 8.10
C PRO A 16 -1.58 -20.33 6.72
N GLU A 17 -2.12 -19.12 6.51
CA GLU A 17 -2.78 -18.69 5.27
C GLU A 17 -1.77 -18.19 4.25
N ILE A 18 -0.66 -17.57 4.67
CA ILE A 18 0.42 -17.11 3.78
C ILE A 18 0.83 -18.23 2.82
N LYS A 19 1.01 -19.47 3.30
CA LYS A 19 1.40 -20.62 2.47
C LYS A 19 0.35 -21.04 1.43
N LYS A 20 -0.90 -20.63 1.59
CA LYS A 20 -2.04 -21.02 0.76
C LYS A 20 -2.56 -19.88 -0.11
N SER A 21 -2.22 -18.64 0.24
CA SER A 21 -2.75 -17.42 -0.37
C SER A 21 -1.67 -16.67 -1.17
N LYS A 22 -2.13 -16.03 -2.24
CA LYS A 22 -1.28 -15.24 -3.17
C LYS A 22 -0.90 -13.88 -2.57
N SER A 23 -1.82 -13.29 -1.85
CA SER A 23 -1.58 -12.12 -1.01
C SER A 23 -2.47 -12.22 0.22
N VAL A 24 -2.04 -11.56 1.28
CA VAL A 24 -2.85 -11.34 2.48
C VAL A 24 -2.73 -9.89 2.87
N ASP A 25 -3.86 -9.29 3.18
CA ASP A 25 -4.00 -7.87 3.50
C ASP A 25 -4.95 -7.68 4.66
N ILE A 26 -4.91 -6.48 5.23
CA ILE A 26 -5.82 -6.03 6.27
C ILE A 26 -5.87 -4.50 6.24
N ASP A 27 -7.07 -3.95 6.43
CA ASP A 27 -7.28 -2.52 6.58
C ASP A 27 -6.44 -1.99 7.75
N LEU A 28 -5.70 -0.91 7.51
CA LEU A 28 -4.92 -0.21 8.54
C LEU A 28 -5.80 0.25 9.70
N ASP A 29 -7.09 0.50 9.46
CA ASP A 29 -8.05 0.88 10.49
C ASP A 29 -8.17 -0.13 11.65
N TYR A 30 -7.89 -1.41 11.40
CA TYR A 30 -7.84 -2.43 12.46
C TYR A 30 -6.78 -2.14 13.52
N PHE A 31 -5.69 -1.47 13.15
CA PHE A 31 -4.64 -1.08 14.08
C PHE A 31 -4.74 0.39 14.52
N LEU A 32 -5.23 1.26 13.64
CA LEU A 32 -5.17 2.71 13.82
C LEU A 32 -6.38 3.32 14.53
N LYS A 33 -7.49 2.56 14.66
CA LYS A 33 -8.74 3.00 15.30
C LYS A 33 -9.24 4.33 14.73
N ARG A 34 -9.40 4.42 13.39
CA ARG A 34 -9.88 5.61 12.64
C ARG A 34 -9.27 6.92 13.13
N ASN A 35 -7.98 7.10 12.86
CA ASN A 35 -7.35 8.41 13.06
C ASN A 35 -7.64 9.31 11.85
N LYS A 36 -8.24 10.48 12.10
CA LYS A 36 -8.62 11.44 11.05
C LYS A 36 -7.47 12.33 10.58
N ASP A 37 -6.33 12.33 11.28
CA ASP A 37 -5.13 13.07 10.85
C ASP A 37 -4.37 12.28 9.76
N PRO A 38 -4.34 12.77 8.50
CA PRO A 38 -3.67 12.08 7.40
C PRO A 38 -2.18 11.85 7.66
N LEU A 39 -1.48 12.81 8.28
CA LEU A 39 -0.05 12.70 8.55
C LEU A 39 0.22 11.62 9.60
N CYS A 40 -0.62 11.57 10.63
CA CYS A 40 -0.54 10.53 11.64
C CYS A 40 -0.87 9.15 11.06
N PHE A 41 -1.85 9.07 10.16
CA PHE A 41 -2.19 7.84 9.44
C PHE A 41 -0.99 7.31 8.65
N VAL A 42 -0.38 8.14 7.79
CA VAL A 42 0.83 7.78 7.03
C VAL A 42 1.96 7.35 7.95
N LYS A 43 2.22 8.14 9.00
CA LYS A 43 3.30 7.85 9.96
C LYS A 43 3.11 6.48 10.61
N LYS A 44 1.92 6.19 11.13
CA LYS A 44 1.66 4.89 11.78
C LYS A 44 1.67 3.73 10.77
N GLY A 45 1.16 3.93 9.56
CA GLY A 45 1.26 2.94 8.48
C GLY A 45 2.71 2.59 8.13
N ILE A 46 3.60 3.59 8.06
CA ILE A 46 5.03 3.36 7.84
C ILE A 46 5.68 2.61 9.03
N VAL A 47 5.30 2.91 10.28
CA VAL A 47 5.79 2.16 11.45
C VAL A 47 5.43 0.69 11.30
N MET A 48 4.16 0.39 10.98
CA MET A 48 3.69 -0.99 10.80
C MET A 48 4.38 -1.69 9.63
N LEU A 49 4.60 -1.00 8.51
CA LEU A 49 5.38 -1.54 7.40
C LEU A 49 6.80 -1.92 7.84
N ASN A 50 7.46 -1.04 8.58
CA ASN A 50 8.82 -1.28 9.04
C ASN A 50 8.89 -2.49 10.00
N GLU A 51 7.92 -2.62 10.90
CA GLU A 51 7.79 -3.77 11.80
C GLU A 51 7.51 -5.06 11.01
N LEU A 52 6.61 -5.01 10.03
CA LEU A 52 6.29 -6.14 9.16
C LEU A 52 7.53 -6.63 8.39
N VAL A 53 8.34 -5.71 7.86
CA VAL A 53 9.63 -6.04 7.22
C VAL A 53 10.55 -6.79 8.17
N VAL A 54 10.66 -6.33 9.42
CA VAL A 54 11.49 -6.99 10.45
C VAL A 54 10.97 -8.41 10.75
N LEU A 55 9.65 -8.58 10.86
CA LEU A 55 9.03 -9.89 11.10
C LEU A 55 9.28 -10.85 9.93
N CYS A 56 9.06 -10.40 8.69
CA CYS A 56 9.33 -11.21 7.49
C CYS A 56 10.79 -11.65 7.38
N LYS A 57 11.74 -10.77 7.72
CA LYS A 57 13.16 -11.11 7.78
C LYS A 57 13.45 -12.15 8.85
N LYS A 58 12.97 -11.95 10.08
CA LYS A 58 13.14 -12.90 11.19
C LYS A 58 12.56 -14.29 10.89
N LYS A 59 11.48 -14.36 10.11
CA LYS A 59 10.80 -15.61 9.76
C LYS A 59 11.30 -16.23 8.45
N GLY A 60 12.27 -15.60 7.78
CA GLY A 60 12.87 -16.13 6.56
C GLY A 60 11.93 -16.12 5.34
N ILE A 61 10.90 -15.27 5.33
CA ILE A 61 9.92 -15.21 4.23
C ILE A 61 10.02 -13.97 3.34
N ILE A 62 10.91 -13.02 3.69
CA ILE A 62 11.06 -11.75 2.97
C ILE A 62 11.44 -11.93 1.48
N GLU A 63 12.12 -13.03 1.16
CA GLU A 63 12.50 -13.37 -0.22
C GLU A 63 11.32 -13.83 -1.07
N TYR A 64 10.22 -14.28 -0.46
CA TYR A 64 9.02 -14.75 -1.17
C TYR A 64 7.89 -13.73 -1.12
N TYR A 65 7.83 -12.92 -0.05
CA TYR A 65 6.77 -11.94 0.14
C TYR A 65 7.31 -10.51 0.16
N MET A 66 6.50 -9.60 -0.34
CA MET A 66 6.75 -8.17 -0.40
C MET A 66 5.81 -7.44 0.58
N PRO A 67 6.31 -7.12 1.79
CA PRO A 67 5.64 -6.18 2.68
C PRO A 67 5.35 -4.88 1.94
N SER A 68 4.08 -4.48 1.98
CA SER A 68 3.60 -3.30 1.29
C SER A 68 2.57 -2.57 2.13
N ILE A 69 2.45 -1.26 1.94
CA ILE A 69 1.26 -0.51 2.34
C ILE A 69 0.65 0.17 1.12
N ILE A 70 -0.67 0.31 1.14
CA ILE A 70 -1.46 1.01 0.14
C ILE A 70 -2.17 2.16 0.86
N ILE A 71 -2.02 3.37 0.34
CA ILE A 71 -2.62 4.59 0.90
C ILE A 71 -3.51 5.20 -0.18
N PRO A 72 -4.84 5.08 -0.04
CA PRO A 72 -5.79 5.70 -0.95
C PRO A 72 -5.61 7.22 -1.01
N LEU A 73 -5.72 7.76 -2.22
CA LEU A 73 -5.72 9.20 -2.48
C LEU A 73 -7.08 9.62 -3.01
N LYS A 74 -7.38 10.92 -2.91
CA LYS A 74 -8.61 11.53 -3.43
C LYS A 74 -8.80 11.19 -4.90
N CYS A 75 -10.00 10.76 -5.26
CA CYS A 75 -10.38 10.49 -6.64
C CYS A 75 -10.30 11.76 -7.49
N ILE A 76 -10.02 11.58 -8.78
CA ILE A 76 -10.04 12.66 -9.77
C ILE A 76 -11.06 12.33 -10.85
N LYS A 77 -11.81 13.36 -11.25
CA LYS A 77 -12.76 13.25 -12.36
C LYS A 77 -12.06 12.75 -13.62
N ALA A 78 -12.76 11.95 -14.42
CA ALA A 78 -12.23 11.36 -15.65
C ALA A 78 -11.68 12.39 -16.67
N SER A 79 -12.18 13.63 -16.65
CA SER A 79 -11.66 14.74 -17.48
C SER A 79 -10.26 15.24 -17.06
N ASN A 80 -9.81 14.85 -15.86
CA ASN A 80 -8.62 15.38 -15.20
C ASN A 80 -7.51 14.33 -15.10
N ILE A 81 -7.43 13.36 -16.03
CA ILE A 81 -6.20 12.57 -16.27
C ILE A 81 -5.12 13.52 -16.84
N ALA A 82 -4.83 14.60 -16.12
CA ALA A 82 -3.70 15.44 -16.40
C ALA A 82 -2.49 14.72 -15.81
N VAL A 83 -1.48 14.53 -16.66
CA VAL A 83 -0.12 14.09 -16.36
C VAL A 83 0.22 14.30 -14.88
N PHE A 84 0.54 13.22 -14.16
CA PHE A 84 1.01 13.31 -12.79
C PHE A 84 2.11 14.38 -12.68
N ASN A 85 1.82 15.50 -12.05
CA ASN A 85 2.77 16.60 -11.89
C ASN A 85 3.41 16.51 -10.51
N SER A 86 4.63 15.97 -10.47
CA SER A 86 5.39 15.81 -9.23
C SER A 86 5.64 17.13 -8.49
N ASN A 87 5.64 18.27 -9.17
CA ASN A 87 5.93 19.57 -8.55
C ASN A 87 4.76 20.11 -7.72
N ASN A 88 3.54 19.62 -7.97
CA ASN A 88 2.33 20.06 -7.26
C ASN A 88 1.75 18.96 -6.36
N PHE A 89 2.48 17.86 -6.17
CA PHE A 89 2.01 16.74 -5.36
C PHE A 89 2.31 16.97 -3.88
N ASP A 90 1.30 17.32 -3.11
CA ASP A 90 1.36 17.36 -1.64
C ASP A 90 0.62 16.16 -1.06
N LEU A 91 1.39 15.20 -0.53
CA LEU A 91 0.86 13.96 0.04
C LEU A 91 -0.28 14.21 1.04
N VAL A 92 -0.13 15.19 1.93
CA VAL A 92 -1.11 15.40 3.03
C VAL A 92 -2.46 15.83 2.47
N ASN A 93 -2.44 16.67 1.44
CA ASN A 93 -3.64 17.17 0.79
C ASN A 93 -4.29 16.15 -0.14
N GLU A 94 -3.55 15.14 -0.58
CA GLU A 94 -4.03 14.12 -1.51
C GLU A 94 -4.61 12.89 -0.83
N ILE A 95 -4.38 12.65 0.46
CA ILE A 95 -4.91 11.45 1.14
C ILE A 95 -6.44 11.49 1.22
N GLU A 96 -7.07 10.36 0.86
CA GLU A 96 -8.51 10.18 0.99
C GLU A 96 -8.87 9.93 2.46
N SER A 97 -9.55 10.89 3.08
CA SER A 97 -9.84 10.86 4.52
C SER A 97 -10.83 9.76 4.93
N MET A 98 -11.60 9.22 3.99
CA MET A 98 -12.72 8.30 4.26
C MET A 98 -12.45 6.83 3.92
N SER A 99 -11.35 6.54 3.20
CA SER A 99 -11.02 5.17 2.78
C SER A 99 -9.82 4.67 3.61
N PRO A 100 -9.95 3.52 4.31
CA PRO A 100 -8.81 2.96 4.99
C PRO A 100 -7.79 2.49 3.93
N GLY A 101 -6.52 2.77 4.19
CA GLY A 101 -5.44 2.10 3.47
C GLY A 101 -5.17 0.71 4.01
N ASP A 102 -4.32 -0.03 3.33
CA ASP A 102 -4.06 -1.45 3.63
C ASP A 102 -2.59 -1.69 3.99
N ILE A 103 -2.37 -2.71 4.81
CA ILE A 103 -1.06 -3.35 4.95
C ILE A 103 -1.12 -4.76 4.38
N CYS A 104 -0.15 -5.09 3.53
CA CYS A 104 -0.20 -6.30 2.70
C CYS A 104 1.12 -7.08 2.77
N LEU A 105 1.00 -8.40 2.64
CA LEU A 105 2.07 -9.30 2.23
C LEU A 105 1.72 -9.88 0.87
N ILE A 106 2.42 -9.40 -0.16
CA ILE A 106 2.16 -9.78 -1.55
C ILE A 106 3.18 -10.85 -1.94
N ASN A 107 2.75 -12.01 -2.44
CA ASN A 107 3.67 -13.00 -3.00
C ASN A 107 4.38 -12.38 -4.22
N ARG A 108 5.71 -12.44 -4.23
CA ARG A 108 6.54 -11.83 -5.29
C ARG A 108 6.35 -12.50 -6.64
N ASP A 109 6.05 -13.80 -6.65
CA ASP A 109 5.85 -14.59 -7.87
C ASP A 109 4.47 -14.37 -8.50
N GLU A 110 3.54 -13.75 -7.76
CA GLU A 110 2.16 -13.58 -8.18
C GLU A 110 1.71 -12.12 -8.07
N ASN A 111 2.23 -11.29 -8.96
CA ASN A 111 1.61 -10.00 -9.27
C ASN A 111 0.46 -10.23 -10.26
N LYS A 112 -0.79 -10.22 -9.80
CA LYS A 112 -2.00 -9.86 -10.59
C LYS A 112 -3.27 -10.31 -9.88
N TYR A 113 -3.81 -9.49 -8.99
CA TYR A 113 -5.19 -9.69 -8.57
C TYR A 113 -5.93 -8.37 -8.51
N TYR A 114 -6.04 -7.72 -9.67
CA TYR A 114 -7.26 -7.19 -10.26
C TYR A 114 -6.99 -7.08 -11.77
N VAL A 115 -8.00 -7.35 -12.63
CA VAL A 115 -7.90 -7.00 -14.05
C VAL A 115 -7.99 -5.48 -14.13
N MET A 116 -6.85 -4.81 -14.02
CA MET A 116 -6.73 -3.38 -14.27
C MET A 116 -6.63 -3.22 -15.79
N LEU A 117 -7.65 -2.58 -16.38
CA LEU A 117 -7.67 -2.32 -17.81
C LEU A 117 -6.81 -1.09 -18.16
N GLU A 118 -6.74 -0.13 -17.24
CA GLU A 118 -5.83 1.02 -17.32
C GLU A 118 -5.10 1.19 -16.00
N GLU A 119 -3.77 1.14 -16.00
CA GLU A 119 -2.95 1.46 -14.84
C GLU A 119 -1.79 2.37 -15.25
N TYR A 120 -1.70 3.53 -14.61
CA TYR A 120 -0.51 4.37 -14.61
C TYR A 120 0.23 4.19 -13.29
N LYS A 121 1.47 3.71 -13.36
CA LYS A 121 2.37 3.54 -12.22
C LYS A 121 3.61 4.41 -12.40
N TYR A 122 3.89 5.28 -11.43
CA TYR A 122 5.02 6.19 -11.47
C TYR A 122 5.85 6.12 -10.19
N PRO A 123 7.19 5.93 -10.26
CA PRO A 123 8.06 6.00 -9.09
C PRO A 123 8.01 7.39 -8.47
N LEU A 124 7.67 7.47 -7.19
CA LEU A 124 7.45 8.73 -6.50
C LEU A 124 8.63 9.07 -5.59
N LYS A 125 9.16 10.29 -5.72
CA LYS A 125 10.15 10.86 -4.78
C LYS A 125 9.46 11.94 -3.97
N ILE A 126 9.10 11.61 -2.74
CA ILE A 126 8.45 12.52 -1.78
C ILE A 126 9.15 12.44 -0.44
N GLU A 127 9.09 13.53 0.32
CA GLU A 127 9.47 13.52 1.72
C GLU A 127 8.38 12.82 2.54
N LEU A 128 8.78 11.90 3.41
CA LEU A 128 7.89 11.14 4.28
C LEU A 128 8.05 11.58 5.73
N PRO A 129 6.98 11.52 6.56
CA PRO A 129 7.02 11.98 7.94
C PRO A 129 7.97 11.17 8.84
N ILE A 130 8.34 9.96 8.42
CA ILE A 130 9.33 9.12 9.09
C ILE A 130 10.12 8.30 8.06
N LYS A 131 11.31 7.84 8.48
CA LYS A 131 12.22 7.08 7.64
C LYS A 131 11.67 5.67 7.36
N LEU A 132 11.74 5.27 6.09
CA LEU A 132 11.48 3.90 5.66
C LEU A 132 12.68 2.98 5.95
N ASN A 133 12.41 1.70 6.15
CA ASN A 133 13.44 0.67 6.03
C ASN A 133 14.19 0.81 4.70
N LYS A 134 15.46 0.40 4.69
CA LYS A 134 16.23 0.31 3.43
C LYS A 134 15.42 -0.54 2.43
N ASN A 135 15.49 -0.19 1.15
CA ASN A 135 14.87 -0.93 0.03
C ASN A 135 13.36 -0.76 -0.16
N CYS A 136 12.72 0.13 0.60
CA CYS A 136 11.36 0.55 0.27
C CYS A 136 11.36 1.50 -0.92
N LYS A 137 10.49 1.25 -1.90
CA LYS A 137 10.22 2.14 -3.04
C LYS A 137 8.76 2.61 -2.97
N ILE A 138 8.54 3.86 -3.34
CA ILE A 138 7.22 4.50 -3.33
C ILE A 138 6.75 4.63 -4.78
N TYR A 139 5.50 4.30 -5.02
CA TYR A 139 4.87 4.43 -6.34
C TYR A 139 3.54 5.14 -6.20
N TYR A 140 3.32 6.12 -7.07
CA TYR A 140 1.99 6.63 -7.37
C TYR A 140 1.29 5.68 -8.35
N HIS A 141 0.02 5.41 -8.10
CA HIS A 141 -0.84 4.63 -8.97
C HIS A 141 -2.13 5.38 -9.27
N CYS A 142 -2.58 5.28 -10.52
CA CYS A 142 -3.85 5.80 -11.01
C CYS A 142 -4.43 4.76 -11.96
N PHE A 143 -5.60 4.20 -11.67
CA PHE A 143 -6.14 3.09 -12.44
C PHE A 143 -7.67 3.12 -12.53
N ARG A 144 -8.20 2.33 -13.47
CA ARG A 144 -9.62 1.98 -13.59
C ARG A 144 -9.79 0.47 -13.82
N ASN A 145 -10.82 -0.10 -13.21
CA ASN A 145 -11.31 -1.43 -13.54
C ASN A 145 -12.38 -1.38 -14.65
N GLU A 146 -12.83 -2.56 -15.07
CA GLU A 146 -13.80 -2.72 -16.15
C GLU A 146 -15.15 -2.04 -15.89
N GLU A 147 -15.63 -2.08 -14.66
CA GLU A 147 -16.91 -1.47 -14.27
C GLU A 147 -16.83 0.06 -14.34
N GLU A 148 -15.78 0.63 -13.77
CA GLU A 148 -15.53 2.08 -13.76
C GLU A 148 -15.38 2.64 -15.18
N LEU A 149 -14.71 1.90 -16.05
CA LEU A 149 -14.59 2.23 -17.46
C LEU A 149 -15.94 2.23 -18.15
N LYS A 150 -16.76 1.20 -17.93
CA LYS A 150 -18.11 1.08 -18.53
C LYS A 150 -19.03 2.22 -18.10
N HIS A 151 -18.91 2.67 -16.85
CA HIS A 151 -19.78 3.71 -16.29
C HIS A 151 -19.17 5.12 -16.33
N ASN A 152 -17.97 5.28 -16.92
CA ASN A 152 -17.23 6.54 -16.97
C ASN A 152 -17.07 7.19 -15.58
N TRP A 153 -16.74 6.37 -14.58
CA TRP A 153 -16.48 6.81 -13.20
C TRP A 153 -15.07 7.41 -13.06
N GLU A 154 -14.81 7.94 -11.86
CA GLU A 154 -13.54 8.58 -11.48
C GLU A 154 -12.38 7.59 -11.41
N PHE A 155 -11.15 8.09 -11.52
CA PHE A 155 -9.95 7.25 -11.38
C PHE A 155 -9.66 6.96 -9.91
N TYR A 156 -9.38 5.69 -9.61
CA TYR A 156 -8.83 5.31 -8.32
C TYR A 156 -7.35 5.65 -8.27
N ARG A 157 -6.95 6.26 -7.17
CA ARG A 157 -5.58 6.71 -6.95
C ARG A 157 -5.08 6.18 -5.63
N TYR A 158 -3.82 5.76 -5.60
CA TYR A 158 -3.16 5.39 -4.36
C TYR A 158 -1.66 5.61 -4.43
N ILE A 159 -1.03 5.70 -3.26
CA ILE A 159 0.40 5.47 -3.13
C ILE A 159 0.60 4.05 -2.60
N SER A 160 1.52 3.31 -3.22
CA SER A 160 2.07 2.11 -2.60
C SER A 160 3.49 2.33 -2.14
N ILE A 161 3.81 1.83 -0.95
CA ILE A 161 5.18 1.71 -0.47
C ILE A 161 5.49 0.23 -0.36
N LYS A 162 6.49 -0.24 -1.10
CA LYS A 162 6.80 -1.66 -1.29
C LYS A 162 8.24 -1.94 -0.90
N HIS A 163 8.47 -2.94 -0.03
CA HIS A 163 9.83 -3.35 0.36
C HIS A 163 10.38 -4.43 -0.58
N TYR A 164 11.45 -4.10 -1.30
CA TYR A 164 12.16 -5.06 -2.16
C TYR A 164 13.29 -5.76 -1.38
N THR A 165 13.62 -6.99 -1.76
CA THR A 165 14.78 -7.68 -1.19
C THR A 165 16.07 -7.08 -1.72
N ASP A 166 17.16 -7.21 -0.96
CA ASP A 166 18.48 -6.69 -1.34
C ASP A 166 18.96 -7.27 -2.70
N ARG A 167 18.55 -8.51 -3.02
CA ARG A 167 18.88 -9.20 -4.26
C ARG A 167 18.23 -8.61 -5.51
N LEU A 168 17.13 -7.86 -5.37
CA LEU A 168 16.34 -7.32 -6.49
C LEU A 168 16.64 -5.84 -6.76
N ILE A 169 17.58 -5.24 -6.04
CA ILE A 169 17.96 -3.82 -6.17
C ILE A 169 19.34 -3.64 -6.79
N ASN A 170 20.18 -4.67 -6.74
CA ASN A 170 21.48 -4.74 -7.43
C ASN A 170 21.33 -5.44 -8.79
#